data_AF-A0A936SMC2-F1
#
_entry.id   AF-A0A936SMC2-F1
#
_cell.length_a   1.000
_cell.length_b   1.000
_cell.length_c   1.000
_cell.angle_alpha   90.00
_cell.angle_beta   90.00
_cell.angle_gamma   90.00
#
_symmetry.space_group_name_H-M   'P 1'
#
loop_
_entity.id
_entity.type
_entity.pdbx_description
1 polymer ?
#
loop_
_entity_poly.entity_id
_entity_poly.type
_entity_poly.pdbx_seq_one_letter_code
_entity_poly.pdbx_strand_id
1 'polypeptide(L)'
;MGDQETGRLGDRETGRPGDRETNDHDLLVAPSACLPLPAFACHHNLAYWLNADYLAAGAGAHGHLYPQRFANVLGIDDYIGRVVSGRTPIAEVTELSARDLAAETMFMGLRLNAGVSFAHFQERCGGDLGQVYANELRELIGLGLLERDALGVRLTPRGRMLGNQVFERFV
;
A
#
# COMPACT_ATOMS: atom_id res chain seq x y z
N MET A 1 38.60 -1.96 -64.05
CA MET A 1 38.59 -1.93 -62.57
C MET A 1 37.26 -1.35 -62.17
N GLY A 2 36.27 -2.22 -62.00
CA GLY A 2 34.86 -1.87 -61.83
C GLY A 2 34.18 -3.10 -61.25
N ASP A 3 33.79 -3.00 -59.99
CA ASP A 3 33.09 -4.06 -59.26
C ASP A 3 31.63 -4.13 -59.70
N GLN A 4 31.18 -5.36 -59.95
CA GLN A 4 29.81 -5.70 -60.28
C GLN A 4 28.98 -5.95 -59.02
N GLU A 5 27.74 -5.49 -59.06
CA GLU A 5 26.66 -5.81 -58.13
C GLU A 5 26.43 -7.31 -57.95
N THR A 6 26.07 -7.73 -56.74
CA THR A 6 25.00 -8.73 -56.53
C THR A 6 24.30 -8.44 -55.19
N GLY A 7 22.99 -8.18 -55.25
CA GLY A 7 22.16 -8.00 -54.07
C GLY A 7 21.66 -9.32 -53.47
N ARG A 8 21.09 -9.24 -52.26
CA ARG A 8 19.79 -9.83 -51.88
C ARG A 8 19.45 -9.54 -50.41
N LEU A 9 18.19 -9.11 -50.26
CA LEU A 9 17.18 -9.49 -49.26
C LEU A 9 17.46 -9.18 -47.79
N GLY A 10 16.57 -8.35 -47.24
CA GLY A 10 16.56 -7.98 -45.83
C GLY A 10 16.11 -9.13 -44.93
N ASP A 11 16.61 -9.09 -43.70
CA ASP A 11 16.12 -9.93 -42.62
C ASP A 11 15.45 -9.06 -41.55
N ARG A 12 14.26 -9.56 -41.20
CA ARG A 12 13.27 -8.99 -40.30
C ARG A 12 13.75 -9.07 -38.85
N GLU A 13 13.24 -8.12 -38.08
CA GLU A 13 13.14 -8.20 -36.61
C GLU A 13 12.67 -9.58 -36.15
N THR A 14 13.36 -10.15 -35.15
CA THR A 14 12.76 -11.07 -34.18
C THR A 14 13.37 -10.80 -32.80
N GLY A 15 12.87 -9.75 -32.13
CA GLY A 15 13.04 -9.63 -30.68
C GLY A 15 12.30 -10.78 -30.01
N ARG A 16 13.01 -11.61 -29.24
CA ARG A 16 12.40 -12.71 -28.48
C ARG A 16 11.49 -12.13 -27.39
N PRO A 17 10.22 -12.54 -27.31
CA PRO A 17 9.34 -12.15 -26.22
C PRO A 17 9.51 -13.13 -25.05
N GLY A 18 9.58 -12.58 -23.85
CA GLY A 18 9.11 -13.27 -22.65
C GLY A 18 10.14 -14.02 -21.83
N ASP A 19 11.00 -13.28 -21.13
CA ASP A 19 11.54 -13.72 -19.83
C ASP A 19 11.25 -12.60 -18.81
N ARG A 20 9.97 -12.45 -18.44
CA ARG A 20 9.64 -11.87 -17.13
C ARG A 20 9.49 -13.07 -16.20
N GLU A 21 10.60 -13.54 -15.67
CA GLU A 21 10.57 -14.36 -14.46
C GLU A 21 9.85 -13.53 -13.40
N THR A 22 8.62 -13.90 -13.09
CA THR A 22 7.96 -13.44 -11.87
C THR A 22 8.76 -14.01 -10.72
N ASN A 23 9.56 -13.16 -10.09
CA ASN A 23 10.33 -13.54 -8.92
C ASN A 23 9.32 -13.87 -7.81
N ASP A 24 9.44 -15.01 -7.14
CA ASP A 24 8.53 -15.42 -6.04
C ASP A 24 8.45 -14.37 -4.91
N HIS A 25 9.39 -13.43 -4.86
CA HIS A 25 9.40 -12.27 -3.96
C HIS A 25 8.34 -11.20 -4.28
N ASP A 26 7.75 -11.21 -5.48
CA ASP A 26 6.68 -10.27 -5.87
C ASP A 26 5.31 -10.65 -5.27
N LEU A 27 5.19 -11.85 -4.70
CA LEU A 27 3.94 -12.36 -4.11
C LEU A 27 3.61 -11.77 -2.74
N LEU A 28 4.51 -11.00 -2.12
CA LEU A 28 4.34 -10.59 -0.73
C LEU A 28 3.66 -9.22 -0.53
N VAL A 29 3.46 -8.39 -1.57
CA VAL A 29 3.05 -6.98 -1.32
C VAL A 29 1.97 -6.40 -2.23
N ALA A 30 1.46 -7.14 -3.22
CA ALA A 30 0.32 -6.65 -4.01
C ALA A 30 -0.84 -7.65 -3.96
N PRO A 31 -1.80 -7.50 -3.04
CA PRO A 31 -3.06 -8.21 -3.22
C PRO A 31 -3.63 -7.78 -4.57
N SER A 32 -4.10 -8.75 -5.36
CA SER A 32 -4.65 -8.55 -6.71
C SER A 32 -5.88 -7.63 -6.75
N ALA A 33 -6.27 -7.10 -5.60
CA ALA A 33 -7.38 -6.22 -5.31
C ALA A 33 -7.02 -4.72 -5.28
N CYS A 34 -5.77 -4.31 -5.47
CA CYS A 34 -5.38 -2.89 -5.40
C CYS A 34 -5.63 -2.10 -6.70
N LEU A 35 -5.91 -0.80 -6.55
CA LEU A 35 -5.96 0.16 -7.64
C LEU A 35 -4.57 0.25 -8.33
N PRO A 36 -4.47 0.70 -9.60
CA PRO A 36 -3.21 0.71 -10.33
C PRO A 36 -2.11 1.51 -9.60
N LEU A 37 -0.96 0.87 -9.38
CA LEU A 37 0.20 1.45 -8.69
C LEU A 37 1.34 1.77 -9.67
N PRO A 38 2.27 2.67 -9.32
CA PRO A 38 3.45 2.94 -10.13
C PRO A 38 4.32 1.69 -10.33
N ALA A 39 4.90 1.52 -11.52
CA ALA A 39 5.73 0.35 -11.88
C ALA A 39 6.97 0.15 -10.99
N PHE A 40 7.45 1.23 -10.34
CA PHE A 40 8.61 1.20 -9.43
C PHE A 40 8.22 1.58 -8.00
N ALA A 41 7.05 1.14 -7.54
CA ALA A 41 6.60 1.39 -6.18
C ALA A 41 7.52 0.68 -5.17
N CYS A 42 7.94 1.40 -4.13
CA CYS A 42 8.66 0.81 -3.01
C CYS A 42 7.71 -0.09 -2.21
N HIS A 43 8.00 -1.40 -2.18
CA HIS A 43 7.18 -2.38 -1.48
C HIS A 43 7.01 -2.06 0.02
N HIS A 44 8.06 -1.63 0.71
CA HIS A 44 7.97 -1.27 2.12
C HIS A 44 7.00 -0.10 2.36
N ASN A 45 7.14 0.99 1.59
CA ASN A 45 6.24 2.13 1.71
C ASN A 45 4.81 1.75 1.34
N LEU A 46 4.65 0.89 0.33
CA LEU A 46 3.34 0.44 -0.10
C LEU A 46 2.63 -0.39 0.99
N ALA A 47 3.34 -1.30 1.65
CA ALA A 47 2.80 -2.07 2.78
C ALA A 47 2.26 -1.15 3.87
N TYR A 48 3.00 -0.09 4.21
CA TYR A 48 2.56 0.93 5.16
C TYR A 48 1.29 1.67 4.68
N TRP A 49 1.28 2.16 3.44
CA TRP A 49 0.13 2.91 2.90
C TRP A 49 -1.12 2.05 2.67
N LEU A 50 -0.94 0.75 2.41
CA LEU A 50 -2.03 -0.22 2.31
C LEU A 50 -2.49 -0.76 3.67
N ASN A 51 -1.91 -0.27 4.77
CA ASN A 51 -2.19 -0.76 6.12
C ASN A 51 -2.03 -2.29 6.26
N ALA A 52 -1.05 -2.85 5.54
CA ALA A 52 -0.72 -4.26 5.62
C ALA A 52 0.00 -4.58 6.93
N ASP A 53 0.04 -5.86 7.30
CA ASP A 53 0.82 -6.28 8.45
C ASP A 53 2.33 -6.33 8.11
N TYR A 54 3.16 -5.85 9.02
CA TYR A 54 4.62 -5.83 8.91
C TYR A 54 5.29 -5.89 10.29
N LEU A 55 6.48 -6.48 10.33
CA LEU A 55 7.27 -6.62 11.55
C LEU A 55 8.19 -5.41 11.78
N ALA A 56 8.50 -5.17 13.06
CA ALA A 56 9.42 -4.14 13.50
C ALA A 56 10.83 -4.72 13.71
N ALA A 57 11.82 -4.24 12.94
CA ALA A 57 13.21 -4.61 13.12
C ALA A 57 14.06 -3.39 13.47
N GLY A 58 14.77 -3.46 14.60
CA GLY A 58 15.62 -2.39 15.11
C GLY A 58 15.04 -1.64 16.31
N ALA A 59 15.89 -0.85 16.96
CA ALA A 59 15.52 0.00 18.08
C ALA A 59 14.54 1.10 17.62
N GLY A 60 13.47 1.30 18.36
CA GLY A 60 12.39 2.25 18.05
C GLY A 60 11.57 1.93 16.82
N ALA A 61 11.76 0.75 16.20
CA ALA A 61 10.95 0.35 15.07
C ALA A 61 9.51 0.07 15.52
N HIS A 62 8.55 0.46 14.68
CA HIS A 62 7.14 0.14 14.84
C HIS A 62 6.75 -1.04 13.97
N GLY A 63 5.79 -1.82 14.44
CA GLY A 63 5.23 -2.96 13.74
C GLY A 63 3.72 -2.95 13.81
N HIS A 64 3.11 -3.63 12.85
CA HIS A 64 1.67 -3.80 12.75
C HIS A 64 1.37 -5.26 12.45
N LEU A 65 0.66 -5.93 13.34
CA LEU A 65 0.14 -7.26 13.11
C LEU A 65 -1.24 -7.32 13.76
N TYR A 66 -2.29 -7.11 12.97
CA TYR A 66 -3.65 -7.00 13.49
C TYR A 66 -3.99 -8.20 14.41
N PRO A 67 -4.51 -7.97 15.63
CA PRO A 67 -5.09 -6.72 16.15
C PRO A 67 -4.11 -5.77 16.85
N GLN A 68 -2.80 -5.94 16.71
CA GLN A 68 -1.82 -5.19 17.49
C GLN A 68 -0.96 -4.25 16.64
N ARG A 69 -0.80 -3.02 17.13
CA ARG A 69 0.36 -2.18 16.80
C ARG A 69 1.35 -2.26 17.95
N PHE A 70 2.63 -2.34 17.63
CA PHE A 70 3.67 -2.44 18.65
C PHE A 70 4.88 -1.60 18.30
N ALA A 71 5.68 -1.28 19.31
CA ALA A 71 6.93 -0.56 19.16
C ALA A 71 8.04 -1.26 19.93
N ASN A 72 9.21 -1.37 19.31
CA ASN A 72 10.42 -1.83 19.97
C ASN A 72 10.97 -0.73 20.89
N VAL A 73 11.74 -1.13 21.90
CA VAL A 73 12.50 -0.20 22.75
C VAL A 73 13.32 0.79 21.93
N LEU A 74 13.31 2.06 22.33
CA LEU A 74 14.01 3.14 21.64
C LEU A 74 15.54 3.04 21.79
N GLY A 75 16.03 2.56 22.94
CA GLY A 75 17.46 2.48 23.23
C GLY A 75 18.15 1.37 22.46
N ILE A 76 19.20 1.71 21.71
CA ILE A 76 19.98 0.75 20.91
C ILE A 76 20.56 -0.38 21.79
N ASP A 77 21.16 -0.03 22.93
CA ASP A 77 21.77 -1.01 23.83
C ASP A 77 20.71 -1.92 24.48
N ASP A 78 19.53 -1.40 24.84
CA ASP A 78 18.42 -2.21 25.37
C ASP A 78 17.86 -3.13 24.28
N TYR A 79 17.71 -2.64 23.05
CA TYR A 79 17.30 -3.46 21.92
C TYR A 79 18.26 -4.64 21.70
N ILE A 80 19.56 -4.35 21.56
CA ILE A 80 20.59 -5.38 21.37
C ILE A 80 20.59 -6.35 22.55
N GLY A 81 20.58 -5.83 23.78
CA GLY A 81 20.58 -6.63 25.00
C GLY A 81 19.38 -7.57 25.09
N ARG A 82 18.17 -7.11 24.74
CA ARG A 82 16.96 -7.96 24.71
C ARG A 82 17.06 -9.04 23.63
N VAL A 83 17.39 -8.65 22.39
CA VAL A 83 17.47 -9.60 21.27
C VAL A 83 18.53 -10.68 21.50
N VAL A 84 19.73 -10.30 21.92
CA VAL A 84 20.83 -11.25 22.19
C VAL A 84 20.51 -12.18 23.37
N SER A 85 19.72 -11.72 24.34
CA SER A 85 19.25 -12.55 25.46
C SER A 85 17.98 -13.37 25.14
N GLY A 86 17.50 -13.38 23.89
CA GLY A 86 16.30 -14.10 23.47
C GLY A 86 14.99 -13.52 24.00
N ARG A 87 15.00 -12.27 24.50
CA ARG A 87 13.80 -11.55 24.95
C ARG A 87 13.22 -10.72 23.82
N THR A 88 11.90 -10.52 23.86
CA THR A 88 11.24 -9.61 22.90
C THR A 88 11.72 -8.17 23.07
N PRO A 89 12.07 -7.46 21.97
CA PRO A 89 12.40 -6.05 22.02
C PRO A 89 11.17 -5.14 22.15
N ILE A 90 9.96 -5.69 22.12
CA ILE A 90 8.70 -4.93 22.21
C ILE A 90 8.61 -4.24 23.58
N ALA A 91 8.35 -2.94 23.55
CA ALA A 91 8.17 -2.07 24.70
C ALA A 91 6.71 -1.67 24.89
N GLU A 92 6.01 -1.43 23.79
CA GLU A 92 4.64 -0.92 23.77
C GLU A 92 3.79 -1.76 22.83
N VAL A 93 2.54 -2.02 23.23
CA VAL A 93 1.52 -2.71 22.43
C VAL A 93 0.23 -1.91 22.56
N THR A 94 -0.41 -1.67 21.43
CA THR A 94 -1.74 -1.05 21.31
C THR A 94 -2.66 -2.04 20.62
N GLU A 95 -3.77 -2.38 21.27
CA GLU A 95 -4.83 -3.20 20.68
C GLU A 95 -5.72 -2.32 19.79
N LEU A 96 -6.00 -2.80 18.58
CA LEU A 96 -6.80 -2.14 17.57
C LEU A 96 -8.16 -2.84 17.46
N SER A 97 -9.22 -2.06 17.58
CA SER A 97 -10.56 -2.53 17.23
C SER A 97 -10.72 -2.67 15.72
N ALA A 98 -11.78 -3.36 15.28
CA ALA A 98 -12.13 -3.40 13.85
C ALA A 98 -12.43 -1.98 13.29
N ARG A 99 -12.93 -1.07 14.14
CA ARG A 99 -13.13 0.34 13.75
C ARG A 99 -11.80 1.05 13.55
N ASP A 100 -10.83 0.85 14.44
CA ASP A 100 -9.49 1.45 14.30
C ASP A 100 -8.82 0.96 13.01
N LEU A 101 -8.90 -0.34 12.73
CA LEU A 101 -8.37 -0.91 11.49
C LEU A 101 -9.01 -0.29 10.24
N ALA A 102 -10.33 -0.14 10.23
CA ALA A 102 -11.06 0.48 9.13
C ALA A 102 -10.70 1.97 8.97
N ALA A 103 -10.62 2.71 10.07
CA ALA A 103 -10.25 4.13 10.08
C ALA A 103 -8.83 4.35 9.56
N GLU A 104 -7.87 3.55 10.01
CA GLU A 104 -6.48 3.62 9.60
C GLU A 104 -6.28 3.21 8.14
N THR A 105 -7.04 2.23 7.67
CA THR A 105 -7.04 1.82 6.24
C THR A 105 -7.52 2.98 5.35
N MET A 106 -8.53 3.74 5.77
CA MET A 106 -8.97 4.94 5.06
C MET A 106 -7.95 6.07 5.15
N PHE A 107 -7.43 6.35 6.34
CA PHE A 107 -6.49 7.44 6.61
C PHE A 107 -5.18 7.27 5.81
N MET A 108 -4.63 6.04 5.77
CA MET A 108 -3.41 5.75 5.04
C MET A 108 -3.66 5.58 3.55
N GLY A 109 -4.68 4.82 3.15
CA GLY A 109 -4.93 4.49 1.74
C GLY A 109 -5.32 5.71 0.91
N LEU A 110 -6.06 6.68 1.46
CA LEU A 110 -6.39 7.92 0.75
C LEU A 110 -5.19 8.83 0.46
N ARG A 111 -4.02 8.57 1.08
CA ARG A 111 -2.77 9.27 0.74
C ARG A 111 -2.12 8.73 -0.52
N LEU A 112 -2.48 7.52 -0.96
CA LEU A 112 -2.10 7.03 -2.27
C LEU A 112 -2.90 7.80 -3.33
N ASN A 113 -2.23 8.20 -4.42
CA ASN A 113 -2.93 8.77 -5.58
C ASN A 113 -3.99 7.81 -6.14
N ALA A 114 -3.74 6.50 -6.00
CA ALA A 114 -4.66 5.46 -6.38
C ALA A 114 -5.93 5.49 -5.49
N GLY A 115 -5.79 5.81 -4.20
CA GLY A 115 -6.86 5.82 -3.21
C GLY A 115 -7.08 4.45 -2.54
N VAL A 116 -8.30 4.25 -2.03
CA VAL A 116 -8.71 3.02 -1.33
C VAL A 116 -9.57 2.17 -2.26
N SER A 117 -9.12 0.95 -2.52
CA SER A 117 -9.89 -0.06 -3.26
C SER A 117 -10.99 -0.66 -2.40
N PHE A 118 -12.16 -0.90 -2.99
CA PHE A 118 -13.26 -1.63 -2.34
C PHE A 118 -12.85 -3.06 -1.95
N ALA A 119 -12.19 -3.75 -2.87
CA ALA A 119 -11.77 -5.13 -2.65
C ALA A 119 -10.68 -5.23 -1.57
N HIS A 120 -9.69 -4.33 -1.60
CA HIS A 120 -8.66 -4.26 -0.55
C HIS A 120 -9.26 -3.96 0.82
N PHE A 121 -10.18 -2.99 0.89
CA PHE A 121 -10.83 -2.65 2.15
C PHE A 121 -11.64 -3.84 2.71
N GLN A 122 -12.38 -4.55 1.85
CA GLN A 122 -13.13 -5.72 2.25
C GLN A 122 -12.22 -6.85 2.74
N GLU A 123 -11.12 -7.14 2.03
CA GLU A 123 -10.14 -8.14 2.44
C GLU A 123 -9.49 -7.77 3.78
N ARG A 124 -9.10 -6.50 3.94
CA ARG A 124 -8.39 -6.05 5.13
C ARG A 124 -9.28 -5.92 6.36
N CYS A 125 -10.48 -5.37 6.19
CA CYS A 125 -11.37 -4.96 7.29
C CYS A 125 -12.60 -5.87 7.47
N GLY A 126 -12.87 -6.77 6.52
CA GLY A 126 -14.02 -7.69 6.56
C GLY A 126 -15.39 -7.05 6.28
N GLY A 127 -15.44 -5.78 5.85
CA GLY A 127 -16.69 -5.05 5.60
C GLY A 127 -16.72 -4.33 4.25
N ASP A 128 -17.91 -3.97 3.77
CA ASP A 128 -18.06 -3.18 2.55
C ASP A 128 -17.84 -1.68 2.86
N LEU A 129 -16.80 -1.09 2.28
CA LEU A 129 -16.46 0.33 2.45
C LEU A 129 -17.64 1.27 2.13
N GLY A 130 -18.39 0.97 1.07
CA GLY A 130 -19.54 1.77 0.65
C GLY A 130 -20.69 1.73 1.65
N GLN A 131 -20.76 0.71 2.50
CA GLN A 131 -21.73 0.59 3.60
C GLN A 131 -21.18 1.15 4.90
N VAL A 132 -19.94 0.80 5.26
CA VAL A 132 -19.29 1.22 6.52
C VAL A 132 -19.17 2.74 6.60
N TYR A 133 -18.80 3.39 5.49
CA TYR A 133 -18.62 4.84 5.41
C TYR A 133 -19.59 5.51 4.42
N ALA A 134 -20.82 4.99 4.33
CA ALA A 134 -21.79 5.43 3.33
C ALA A 134 -22.11 6.94 3.39
N ASN A 135 -22.13 7.51 4.59
CA ASN A 135 -22.48 8.92 4.79
C ASN A 135 -21.29 9.83 4.48
N GLU A 136 -20.12 9.50 5.02
CA GLU A 136 -18.87 10.22 4.83
C GLU A 136 -18.52 10.29 3.34
N LEU A 137 -18.62 9.16 2.62
CA LEU A 137 -18.38 9.10 1.19
C LEU A 137 -19.39 9.97 0.42
N ARG A 138 -20.68 9.90 0.74
CA ARG A 138 -21.72 10.70 0.06
C ARG A 138 -21.44 12.19 0.22
N GLU A 139 -21.13 12.63 1.42
CA GLU A 139 -20.85 14.04 1.71
C GLU A 139 -19.59 14.53 1.02
N LEU A 140 -18.48 13.79 1.16
CA LEU A 140 -17.19 14.17 0.60
C LEU A 140 -17.18 14.15 -0.95
N ILE A 141 -17.91 13.22 -1.56
CA ILE A 141 -18.15 13.22 -3.01
C ILE A 141 -19.02 14.42 -3.41
N GLY A 142 -20.08 14.71 -2.66
CA GLY A 142 -20.93 15.88 -2.89
C GLY A 142 -20.17 17.22 -2.80
N LEU A 143 -19.17 17.29 -1.92
CA LEU A 143 -18.25 18.44 -1.80
C LEU A 143 -17.15 18.47 -2.89
N GLY A 144 -17.06 17.44 -3.74
CA GLY A 144 -16.04 17.31 -4.77
C GLY A 144 -14.63 17.06 -4.22
N LEU A 145 -14.52 16.51 -3.00
CA LEU A 145 -13.25 16.18 -2.35
C LEU A 145 -12.82 14.73 -2.60
N LEU A 146 -13.79 13.84 -2.76
CA LEU A 146 -13.56 12.47 -3.21
C LEU A 146 -14.22 12.24 -4.57
N GLU A 147 -13.64 11.33 -5.33
CA GLU A 147 -14.27 10.71 -6.48
C GLU A 147 -14.33 9.19 -6.28
N ARG A 148 -15.34 8.57 -6.90
CA ARG A 148 -15.59 7.13 -6.84
C ARG A 148 -15.71 6.58 -8.25
N ASP A 149 -15.11 5.42 -8.48
CA ASP A 149 -15.34 4.59 -9.67
C ASP A 149 -15.75 3.16 -9.28
N ALA A 150 -15.66 2.23 -10.22
CA ALA A 150 -15.99 0.83 -10.00
C ALA A 150 -15.02 0.09 -9.06
N LEU A 151 -13.79 0.59 -8.92
CA LEU A 151 -12.71 -0.08 -8.18
C LEU A 151 -12.57 0.47 -6.76
N GLY A 152 -12.81 1.77 -6.55
CA GLY A 152 -12.63 2.38 -5.25
C GLY A 152 -12.94 3.87 -5.17
N VAL A 153 -12.35 4.50 -4.16
CA VAL A 153 -12.49 5.92 -3.86
C VAL A 153 -11.12 6.58 -3.72
N ARG A 154 -10.97 7.81 -4.20
CA ARG A 154 -9.71 8.58 -4.11
C ARG A 154 -9.96 10.07 -4.00
N LEU A 155 -8.93 10.80 -3.57
CA LEU A 155 -8.98 12.25 -3.51
C LEU A 155 -9.02 12.86 -4.91
N THR A 156 -9.89 13.85 -5.11
CA THR A 156 -9.82 14.73 -6.27
C THR A 156 -8.60 15.66 -6.14
N PRO A 157 -8.21 16.40 -7.20
CA PRO A 157 -7.18 17.43 -7.08
C PRO A 157 -7.46 18.43 -5.95
N ARG A 158 -8.73 18.82 -5.75
CA ARG A 158 -9.15 19.67 -4.64
C ARG A 158 -9.07 18.94 -3.29
N GLY A 159 -9.51 17.68 -3.25
CA GLY A 159 -9.41 16.82 -2.07
C GLY A 159 -7.99 16.71 -1.55
N ARG A 160 -6.98 16.58 -2.43
CA ARG A 160 -5.56 16.53 -2.05
C ARG A 160 -5.09 17.79 -1.31
N MET A 161 -5.59 18.97 -1.69
CA MET A 161 -5.27 20.22 -0.99
C MET A 161 -5.89 20.29 0.41
N LEU A 162 -6.97 19.54 0.65
CA LEU A 162 -7.71 19.50 1.92
C LEU A 162 -7.61 18.12 2.58
N GLY A 163 -6.54 17.36 2.29
CA GLY A 163 -6.43 15.94 2.66
C GLY A 163 -6.69 15.68 4.13
N ASN A 164 -6.09 16.46 5.04
CA ASN A 164 -6.28 16.28 6.48
C ASN A 164 -7.76 16.40 6.90
N GLN A 165 -8.51 17.37 6.33
CA GLN A 165 -9.94 17.53 6.62
C GLN A 165 -10.76 16.35 6.10
N VAL A 166 -10.33 15.73 4.99
CA VAL A 166 -10.96 14.52 4.46
C VAL A 166 -10.67 13.33 5.37
N PHE A 167 -9.42 13.17 5.82
CA PHE A 167 -8.99 12.04 6.64
C PHE A 167 -9.69 12.02 8.00
N GLU A 168 -9.87 13.20 8.63
CA GLU A 168 -10.57 13.35 9.90
C GLU A 168 -12.03 12.87 9.88
N ARG A 169 -12.65 12.74 8.70
CA ARG A 169 -14.03 12.21 8.60
C ARG A 169 -14.11 10.71 8.87
N PHE A 170 -12.99 9.98 8.80
CA PHE A 170 -12.96 8.53 8.91
C PHE A 170 -12.41 8.02 10.26
N VAL A 171 -12.00 8.92 11.16
CA VAL A 171 -11.39 8.59 12.46
C VAL A 171 -12.37 8.86 13.60
#